data_AF-A0A530YDV0-F1
#
_entry.id   AF-A0A530YDV0-F1
#
_cell.length_a   1.000
_cell.length_b   1.000
_cell.length_c   1.000
_cell.angle_alpha   90.00
_cell.angle_beta   90.00
_cell.angle_gamma   90.00
#
_symmetry.space_group_name_H-M   'P 1'
#
loop_
_entity.id
_entity.type
_entity.pdbx_description
1 polymer ?
#
loop_
_entity_poly.entity_id
_entity_poly.type
_entity_poly.pdbx_seq_one_letter_code
_entity_poly.pdbx_strand_id
1 'polypeptide(L)' 'TSGCALMKRSRPSGATNIRFLCLLAAPEGLDRFIKAHPDVPVFTASIDRQLNEKGYIMPGLGDAGDRMYGTK' A
#
# COMPACT_ATOMS: atom_id res chain seq x y z
N THR A 1 -5.54 -3.64 4.19
CA THR A 1 -4.20 -3.11 3.87
C THR A 1 -4.07 -1.75 4.52
N SER A 2 -2.88 -1.38 5.01
CA SER A 2 -2.63 -0.12 5.72
C SER A 2 -3.06 1.12 4.92
N GLY A 3 -2.97 1.07 3.58
CA GLY A 3 -3.44 2.13 2.69
C GLY A 3 -4.92 2.48 2.83
N CYS A 4 -5.83 1.49 2.88
CA CYS A 4 -7.27 1.76 3.07
C CYS A 4 -7.57 2.39 4.44
N ALA A 5 -6.83 1.99 5.48
CA ALA A 5 -7.01 2.54 6.82
C ALA A 5 -6.60 4.02 6.87
N LEU A 6 -5.49 4.37 6.22
CA LEU A 6 -5.04 5.76 6.08
C LEU A 6 -6.08 6.61 5.35
N MET A 7 -6.61 6.12 4.22
CA MET A 7 -7.64 6.82 3.45
C MET A 7 -8.90 7.15 4.26
N LYS A 8 -9.37 6.21 5.09
CA LYS A 8 -10.51 6.43 5.98
C LYS A 8 -10.26 7.55 7.00
N ARG A 9 -9.00 7.74 7.42
CA ARG A 9 -8.63 8.77 8.38
C ARG A 9 -8.44 10.14 7.73
N SER A 10 -7.98 10.20 6.48
CA SER A 10 -7.72 11.46 5.78
C SER A 10 -8.98 12.12 5.19
N ARG A 11 -9.99 11.35 4.79
CA ARG A 11 -11.23 11.90 4.20
C ARG A 11 -12.01 12.86 5.12
N PRO A 12 -12.24 12.55 6.41
CA PRO A 12 -12.92 13.46 7.33
C PRO A 12 -12.23 14.81 7.53
N SER A 13 -10.93 14.90 7.22
CA SER A 13 -10.16 16.15 7.31
C SER A 13 -10.34 17.08 6.10
N GLY A 14 -11.26 16.77 5.17
CA GLY A 14 -11.55 17.61 4.00
C GLY A 14 -10.58 17.43 2.83
N ALA A 15 -9.74 16.39 2.84
CA ALA A 15 -8.82 16.11 1.75
C ALA A 15 -9.58 15.61 0.50
N THR A 16 -9.57 16.40 -0.57
CA THR A 16 -10.32 16.14 -1.81
C THR A 16 -9.44 15.69 -2.99
N ASN A 17 -8.13 15.86 -2.91
CA ASN A 17 -7.19 15.47 -3.97
C ASN A 17 -6.08 14.59 -3.40
N ILE A 18 -6.36 13.29 -3.31
CA ILE A 18 -5.47 12.30 -2.71
C ILE A 18 -4.89 11.40 -3.80
N ARG A 19 -3.57 11.18 -3.75
CA ARG A 19 -2.85 10.21 -4.58
C ARG A 19 -2.09 9.26 -3.66
N PHE A 20 -2.20 7.97 -3.93
CA PHE A 20 -1.49 6.94 -3.16
C PHE A 20 -0.19 6.57 -3.89
N LEU A 21 0.93 6.61 -3.17
CA LEU A 21 2.25 6.28 -3.70
C LEU A 21 2.90 5.21 -2.82
N CYS A 22 3.44 4.15 -3.43
CA CYS A 22 4.24 3.15 -2.74
C CYS A 22 5.39 2.63 -3.61
N LEU A 23 6.47 2.14 -3.00
CA LEU A 23 7.58 1.56 -3.77
C LEU A 23 7.20 0.23 -4.41
N LEU A 24 6.49 -0.62 -3.68
CA LEU A 24 6.16 -1.96 -4.09
C LEU A 24 4.70 -2.27 -3.73
N ALA A 25 3.99 -2.94 -4.63
CA ALA A 25 2.64 -3.41 -4.40
C ALA A 25 2.48 -4.88 -4.80
N ALA A 26 1.51 -5.56 -4.19
CA ALA A 26 1.04 -6.86 -4.65
C ALA A 26 -0.38 -6.73 -5.24
N PRO A 27 -0.76 -7.54 -6.26
CA PRO A 27 -2.04 -7.45 -6.94
C PRO A 27 -3.23 -7.49 -5.99
N GLU A 28 -3.21 -8.37 -4.99
CA GLU A 28 -4.28 -8.54 -4.02
C GLU A 28 -4.47 -7.30 -3.15
N GLY A 29 -3.36 -6.62 -2.83
CA GLY A 29 -3.38 -5.36 -2.10
C GLY A 29 -3.92 -4.20 -2.92
N LEU A 30 -3.53 -4.15 -4.20
CA LEU A 30 -3.98 -3.14 -5.16
C LEU A 30 -5.47 -3.29 -5.46
N ASP A 31 -5.94 -4.49 -5.77
CA ASP A 31 -7.35 -4.80 -6.01
C ASP A 31 -8.22 -4.39 -4.82
N ARG A 32 -7.77 -4.72 -3.61
CA ARG A 32 -8.49 -4.35 -2.38
C ARG A 32 -8.54 -2.83 -2.21
N PHE A 33 -7.45 -2.13 -2.52
CA PHE A 33 -7.40 -0.67 -2.41
C PHE A 33 -8.30 0.00 -3.44
N ILE A 34 -8.20 -0.37 -4.71
CA ILE A 34 -9.01 0.18 -5.80
C ILE A 34 -10.50 -0.07 -5.56
N LYS A 35 -10.88 -1.28 -5.12
CA LYS A 35 -12.29 -1.58 -4.78
C LYS A 35 -12.81 -0.70 -3.64
N ALA A 36 -11.96 -0.36 -2.67
CA ALA A 36 -12.35 0.48 -1.54
C ALA A 36 -12.31 1.99 -1.86
N HIS A 37 -11.42 2.41 -2.76
CA HIS A 37 -11.13 3.80 -3.09
C HIS A 37 -10.91 3.98 -4.60
N PRO A 38 -11.95 3.78 -5.43
CA PRO A 38 -11.82 3.83 -6.89
C PRO A 38 -11.48 5.23 -7.41
N ASP A 39 -11.70 6.25 -6.59
CA ASP A 39 -11.40 7.66 -6.87
C ASP A 39 -9.95 8.06 -6.59
N VAL A 40 -9.12 7.18 -6.03
CA VAL A 40 -7.75 7.50 -5.63
C VAL A 40 -6.75 6.86 -6.61
N PRO A 41 -6.02 7.67 -7.40
CA PRO A 41 -4.96 7.15 -8.25
C PRO A 41 -3.84 6.50 -7.41
N VAL A 42 -3.39 5.33 -7.85
CA VAL A 42 -2.28 4.60 -7.23
C VAL A 42 -1.07 4.64 -8.15
N PHE A 43 0.06 5.05 -7.60
CA PHE A 43 1.36 5.03 -8.26
C PHE A 43 2.27 4.06 -7.52
N THR A 44 2.92 3.16 -8.24
CA THR A 44 3.91 2.26 -7.66
C THR A 44 5.09 2.05 -8.59
N ALA A 45 6.29 1.84 -8.02
CA ALA A 45 7.49 1.62 -8.81
C ALA A 45 7.57 0.18 -9.36
N SER A 46 7.00 -0.80 -8.64
CA SER A 46 6.89 -2.19 -9.11
C SER A 46 5.67 -2.90 -8.52
N ILE A 47 5.12 -3.82 -9.31
CA ILE A 47 4.08 -4.75 -8.90
C ILE A 47 4.69 -6.15 -8.86
N ASP A 48 4.75 -6.71 -7.67
CA ASP A 48 5.30 -8.04 -7.41
C ASP A 48 4.22 -9.12 -7.49
N ARG A 49 4.57 -10.38 -7.28
CA ARG A 49 3.74 -11.52 -7.70
C ARG A 49 2.49 -11.70 -6.85
N GLN A 50 2.67 -11.67 -5.52
CA GLN A 50 1.62 -12.03 -4.58
C GLN A 50 1.98 -11.61 -3.15
N LEU A 51 1.00 -11.69 -2.26
CA LEU A 51 1.23 -11.73 -0.82
C LEU A 51 1.45 -13.19 -0.36
N ASN A 52 2.27 -13.37 0.68
CA ASN A 52 2.30 -14.63 1.44
C ASN A 52 1.27 -14.60 2.60
N GLU A 53 1.15 -15.71 3.33
CA GLU A 53 0.19 -15.85 4.45
C GLU A 53 0.40 -14.84 5.59
N LYS A 54 1.62 -14.34 5.74
CA LYS A 54 1.98 -13.31 6.74
C LYS A 54 1.75 -11.88 6.23
N GLY A 55 1.33 -11.72 4.97
CA GLY A 55 1.09 -10.42 4.35
C GLY A 55 2.33 -9.72 3.79
N TYR A 56 3.46 -10.42 3.63
CA TYR A 56 4.61 -9.88 2.91
C TYR A 56 4.44 -10.04 1.40
N ILE A 57 4.88 -9.04 0.65
CA ILE A 57 4.97 -9.08 -0.82
C ILE A 57 6.08 -10.04 -1.23
N MET A 58 5.86 -10.83 -2.28
CA MET A 58 6.81 -11.85 -2.79
C MET A 58 7.17 -11.59 -4.27
N PRO A 59 8.47 -11.58 -4.66
CA PRO A 59 9.65 -11.79 -3.81
C PRO A 59 9.88 -10.68 -2.77
N GLY A 60 9.38 -9.47 -3.02
CA GLY A 60 9.33 -8.41 -2.02
C GLY A 60 10.67 -7.78 -1.71
N LEU A 61 10.64 -6.93 -0.67
CA LEU A 61 11.85 -6.42 -0.02
C LEU A 61 11.97 -6.87 1.44
N GLY A 62 11.04 -7.66 1.96
CA GLY A 62 10.95 -7.94 3.40
C GLY A 62 10.38 -6.75 4.17
N ASP A 63 10.78 -6.56 5.43
CA ASP A 63 10.33 -5.43 6.24
C ASP A 63 11.03 -4.12 5.82
N ALA A 64 10.23 -3.17 5.33
CA ALA A 64 10.75 -1.90 4.85
C ALA A 64 11.20 -0.97 5.99
N GLY A 65 10.55 -1.05 7.16
CA GLY A 65 10.92 -0.26 8.33
C GLY A 65 12.27 -0.70 8.88
N ASP A 66 12.45 -2.00 9.09
CA ASP A 66 13.71 -2.56 9.60
C ASP A 66 14.88 -2.27 8.65
N ARG A 67 14.65 -2.34 7.33
CA ARG A 67 15.68 -1.99 6.36
C ARG A 67 16.01 -0.51 6.31
N MET A 68 15.02 0.37 6.49
CA MET A 68 15.23 1.82 6.42
C MET A 68 15.92 2.35 7.68
N TYR A 69 15.60 1.79 8.84
CA TYR A 69 16.06 2.31 10.14
C TYR A 69 17.09 1.41 10.83
N GLY A 70 17.43 0.25 10.24
CA GLY A 70 18.41 -0.68 10.79
C GLY A 70 17.97 -1.32 12.11
N THR A 71 16.67 -1.46 12.32
CA THR A 71 16.09 -1.92 13.59
C THR A 71 15.92 -3.44 13.66
N LYS A 72 16.08 -3.98 14.88
CA LYS A 72 15.56 -5.26 15.36
C LYS A 72 15.38 -5.21 16.87
#